data_AF-A0A2G5R2J9-F1
#
_entry.id   AF-A0A2G5R2J9-F1
#
_cell.length_a   1.000
_cell.length_b   1.000
_cell.length_c   1.000
_cell.angle_alpha   90.00
_cell.angle_beta   90.00
_cell.angle_gamma   90.00
#
_symmetry.space_group_name_H-M   'P 1'
#
loop_
_entity.id
_entity.type
_entity.pdbx_description
1 polymer ?
#
loop_
_entity_poly.entity_id
_entity_poly.type
_entity_poly.pdbx_seq_one_letter_code
_entity_poly.pdbx_strand_id
1 'polypeptide(L)'
;MKALIVTAAAFAAFAGVAQAGVSNLNYLEAARCRGLAASENLGKLDTAALDAFLKEEAVGRDITVLTSANNKMQSALKEANAADAGKKAKLLAQRDGACAAYIAGGK
;
A
#
# COMPACT_ATOMS: atom_id res chain seq x y z
N MET A 1 35.57 -0.74 1.88
CA MET A 1 34.41 -0.34 2.69
C MET A 1 33.67 0.81 2.01
N LYS A 2 32.54 0.54 1.37
CA LYS A 2 31.52 1.55 1.02
C LYS A 2 30.18 0.81 1.06
N ALA A 3 29.56 0.77 2.24
CA ALA A 3 28.20 0.26 2.39
C ALA A 3 27.26 1.38 1.93
N LEU A 4 26.59 1.17 0.80
CA LEU A 4 25.47 2.00 0.36
C LEU A 4 24.32 1.79 1.35
N ILE A 5 24.11 2.80 2.19
CA ILE A 5 22.96 2.89 3.09
C ILE A 5 21.73 3.09 2.20
N VAL A 6 20.96 2.02 2.00
CA VAL A 6 19.61 2.11 1.44
C VAL A 6 18.74 2.68 2.54
N THR A 7 18.42 3.97 2.43
CA THR A 7 17.43 4.64 3.27
C THR A 7 16.07 4.00 3.01
N ALA A 8 15.69 3.03 3.86
CA ALA A 8 14.32 2.61 4.00
C ALA A 8 13.54 3.81 4.57
N ALA A 9 12.74 4.45 3.72
CA ALA A 9 11.74 5.42 4.17
C ALA A 9 10.75 4.68 5.08
N ALA A 10 10.99 4.76 6.40
CA ALA A 10 10.03 4.37 7.40
C ALA A 10 8.90 5.41 7.38
N PHE A 11 7.82 5.08 6.68
CA PHE A 11 6.57 5.82 6.80
C PHE A 11 6.04 5.56 8.21
N ALA A 12 6.15 6.59 9.05
CA ALA A 12 5.70 6.59 10.42
C ALA A 12 4.23 6.18 10.50
N ALA A 13 3.93 5.35 11.49
CA ALA A 13 2.59 4.95 11.86
C ALA A 13 1.68 6.17 11.97
N PHE A 14 0.57 6.16 11.22
CA PHE A 14 -0.56 7.06 11.45
C PHE A 14 -1.28 6.61 12.72
N ALA A 15 -0.67 6.81 13.88
CA ALA A 15 -1.36 6.77 15.15
C ALA A 15 -1.72 8.22 15.50
N GLY A 16 -2.91 8.65 15.10
CA GLY A 16 -3.46 9.96 15.40
C GLY A 16 -3.22 11.00 14.31
N VAL A 17 -3.97 10.91 13.22
CA VAL A 17 -4.27 12.09 12.40
C VAL A 17 -5.71 12.50 12.65
N ALA A 18 -5.87 13.54 13.47
CA ALA A 18 -7.04 14.40 13.34
C ALA A 18 -7.18 14.77 11.85
N GLN A 19 -8.39 14.56 11.31
CA GLN A 19 -8.88 14.75 9.94
C GLN A 19 -8.28 15.96 9.17
N ALA A 20 -6.99 15.91 8.83
CA ALA A 20 -6.39 16.66 7.75
C ALA A 20 -6.39 15.70 6.56
N GLY A 21 -7.23 15.97 5.57
CA GLY A 21 -7.60 15.03 4.51
C GLY A 21 -6.41 14.25 3.95
N VAL A 22 -6.63 12.95 3.70
CA VAL A 22 -5.59 12.05 3.19
C VAL A 22 -5.00 12.64 1.91
N SER A 23 -3.69 12.85 1.87
CA SER A 23 -3.02 13.34 0.67
C SER A 23 -3.20 12.37 -0.49
N ASN A 24 -3.17 12.86 -1.72
CA ASN A 24 -3.17 12.01 -2.92
C ASN A 24 -2.02 10.97 -2.88
N LEU A 25 -0.89 11.29 -2.25
CA LEU A 25 0.22 10.35 -2.08
C LEU A 25 -0.18 9.18 -1.16
N ASN A 26 -0.73 9.46 0.02
CA ASN A 26 -1.20 8.44 0.95
C ASN A 26 -2.31 7.56 0.33
N TYR A 27 -3.21 8.16 -0.45
CA TYR A 27 -4.23 7.43 -1.20
C TYR A 27 -3.63 6.45 -2.21
N LEU A 28 -2.62 6.89 -2.97
CA LEU A 28 -1.91 6.06 -3.93
C LEU A 28 -1.09 4.95 -3.26
N GLU A 29 -0.54 5.20 -2.08
CA GLU A 29 0.17 4.20 -1.27
C GLU A 29 -0.79 3.16 -0.72
N ALA A 30 -1.93 3.56 -0.16
CA ALA A 30 -2.98 2.64 0.26
C ALA A 30 -3.45 1.74 -0.89
N ALA A 31 -3.57 2.28 -2.11
CA ALA A 31 -3.92 1.50 -3.30
C ALA A 31 -2.84 0.45 -3.66
N ARG A 32 -1.55 0.82 -3.57
CA ARG A 32 -0.45 -0.14 -3.72
C ARG A 32 -0.51 -1.23 -2.65
N CYS A 33 -0.72 -0.85 -1.39
CA CYS A 33 -0.82 -1.76 -0.26
C CYS A 33 -1.97 -2.76 -0.41
N ARG A 34 -3.13 -2.31 -0.89
CA ARG A 34 -4.24 -3.20 -1.25
C ARG A 34 -3.80 -4.23 -2.29
N GLY A 35 -3.09 -3.82 -3.33
CA GLY A 35 -2.60 -4.73 -4.38
C GLY A 35 -1.66 -5.82 -3.84
N LEU A 36 -0.75 -5.45 -2.93
CA LEU A 36 0.14 -6.42 -2.26
C LEU A 36 -0.62 -7.36 -1.32
N ALA A 37 -1.59 -6.83 -0.57
CA ALA A 37 -2.40 -7.62 0.36
C ALA A 37 -3.34 -8.61 -0.37
N ALA A 38 -3.79 -8.27 -1.58
CA ALA A 38 -4.64 -9.13 -2.40
C ALA A 38 -3.88 -10.24 -3.14
N SER A 39 -2.54 -10.25 -3.12
CA SER A 39 -1.73 -11.23 -3.84
C SER A 39 -1.80 -12.63 -3.21
N GLU A 40 -2.13 -13.62 -4.02
CA GLU A 40 -2.11 -15.03 -3.61
C GLU A 40 -0.69 -15.52 -3.35
N ASN A 41 0.28 -15.08 -4.17
CA ASN A 41 1.68 -15.47 -3.99
C ASN A 41 2.25 -14.95 -2.66
N LEU A 42 1.78 -13.82 -2.15
CA LEU A 42 2.21 -13.31 -0.84
C LEU A 42 1.42 -13.91 0.35
N GLY A 43 0.41 -14.74 0.09
CA GLY A 43 -0.53 -15.19 1.11
C GLY A 43 -1.57 -14.11 1.37
N LYS A 44 -2.61 -14.12 0.55
CA LYS A 44 -3.72 -13.16 0.54
C LYS A 44 -4.20 -12.81 1.95
N LEU A 45 -4.32 -11.52 2.23
CA LEU A 45 -4.85 -10.98 3.49
C LEU A 45 -6.29 -10.47 3.30
N ASP A 46 -6.98 -10.24 4.40
CA ASP A 46 -8.26 -9.52 4.38
C ASP A 46 -8.00 -8.05 4.02
N THR A 47 -8.65 -7.56 2.96
CA THR A 47 -8.52 -6.18 2.48
C THR A 47 -9.77 -5.35 2.71
N ALA A 48 -10.77 -5.86 3.44
CA ALA A 48 -12.08 -5.21 3.54
C ALA A 48 -11.98 -3.78 4.10
N ALA A 49 -11.13 -3.57 5.10
CA ALA A 49 -10.89 -2.24 5.67
C ALA A 49 -10.17 -1.29 4.71
N LEU A 50 -9.19 -1.78 3.94
CA LEU A 50 -8.52 -1.02 2.88
C LEU A 50 -9.47 -0.66 1.73
N ASP A 51 -10.34 -1.59 1.34
CA ASP A 51 -11.35 -1.37 0.32
C ASP A 51 -12.37 -0.30 0.75
N ALA A 52 -12.79 -0.32 2.02
CA ALA A 52 -13.64 0.73 2.59
C ALA A 52 -12.93 2.09 2.60
N PHE A 53 -11.70 2.15 3.11
CA PHE A 53 -10.89 3.37 3.14
C PHE A 53 -10.70 3.98 1.74
N LEU A 54 -10.30 3.15 0.76
CA LEU A 54 -10.10 3.61 -0.61
C LEU A 54 -11.39 4.11 -1.26
N LYS A 55 -12.54 3.56 -0.86
CA LYS A 55 -13.86 3.98 -1.35
C LYS A 55 -14.32 5.29 -0.72
N GLU A 56 -14.13 5.46 0.59
CA GLU A 56 -14.44 6.72 1.29
C GLU A 56 -13.56 7.85 0.76
N GLU A 57 -12.26 7.63 0.66
CA GLU A 57 -11.32 8.62 0.16
C GLU A 57 -11.43 8.86 -1.35
N ALA A 58 -12.06 7.96 -2.12
CA ALA A 58 -12.27 8.20 -3.56
C ALA A 58 -13.25 9.37 -3.82
N VAL A 59 -14.14 9.67 -2.87
CA VAL A 59 -15.18 10.68 -3.05
C VAL A 59 -14.54 12.07 -3.13
N GLY A 60 -14.78 12.78 -4.24
CA GLY A 60 -14.26 14.14 -4.45
C GLY A 60 -12.80 14.21 -4.92
N ARG A 61 -12.14 13.07 -5.16
CA ARG A 61 -10.80 13.06 -5.78
C ARG A 61 -10.88 13.18 -7.30
N ASP A 62 -9.83 13.77 -7.86
CA ASP A 62 -9.65 13.89 -9.31
C ASP A 62 -9.56 12.52 -9.99
N ILE A 63 -10.14 12.41 -11.20
CA ILE A 63 -10.20 11.16 -11.98
C ILE A 63 -8.80 10.63 -12.29
N THR A 64 -7.80 11.50 -12.44
CA THR A 64 -6.41 11.11 -12.69
C THR A 64 -5.80 10.42 -11.48
N VAL A 65 -6.17 10.84 -10.27
CA VAL A 65 -5.73 10.21 -9.01
C VAL A 65 -6.38 8.85 -8.85
N LEU A 66 -7.68 8.73 -9.13
CA LEU A 66 -8.41 7.45 -9.08
C LEU A 66 -7.83 6.44 -10.08
N THR A 67 -7.59 6.88 -11.31
CA THR A 67 -6.97 6.05 -12.35
C THR A 67 -5.56 5.61 -11.94
N SER A 68 -4.77 6.53 -11.39
CA SER A 68 -3.41 6.23 -10.90
C SER A 68 -3.42 5.24 -9.74
N ALA A 69 -4.39 5.35 -8.84
CA ALA A 69 -4.58 4.42 -7.72
C ALA A 69 -4.90 3.01 -8.22
N ASN A 70 -5.85 2.89 -9.15
CA ASN A 70 -6.20 1.61 -9.76
C ASN A 70 -5.00 0.98 -10.48
N ASN A 71 -4.26 1.77 -11.26
CA ASN A 71 -3.06 1.30 -11.95
C ASN A 71 -1.98 0.83 -10.97
N LYS A 72 -1.73 1.57 -9.87
CA LYS A 72 -0.77 1.16 -8.84
C LYS A 72 -1.18 -0.12 -8.14
N MET A 73 -2.46 -0.26 -7.82
CA MET A 73 -3.02 -1.45 -7.20
C MET A 73 -2.88 -2.69 -8.08
N GLN A 74 -3.27 -2.59 -9.35
CA GLN A 74 -3.16 -3.68 -10.32
C GLN A 74 -1.70 -4.02 -10.64
N SER A 75 -0.84 -3.01 -10.76
CA SER A 75 0.60 -3.20 -10.96
C SER A 75 1.24 -3.91 -9.77
N ALA A 76 0.92 -3.49 -8.54
CA ALA A 76 1.44 -4.12 -7.33
C ALA A 76 0.94 -5.57 -7.18
N LEU A 77 -0.32 -5.84 -7.49
CA LEU A 77 -0.86 -7.20 -7.50
C LEU A 77 -0.12 -8.09 -8.51
N LYS A 78 0.08 -7.61 -9.74
CA LYS A 78 0.83 -8.32 -10.78
C LYS A 78 2.28 -8.55 -10.37
N GLU A 79 2.94 -7.53 -9.84
CA GLU A 79 4.32 -7.60 -9.34
C GLU A 79 4.44 -8.65 -8.23
N ALA A 80 3.52 -8.64 -7.28
CA ALA A 80 3.48 -9.59 -6.17
C ALA A 80 3.19 -11.02 -6.63
N ASN A 81 2.24 -11.22 -7.55
CA ASN A 81 1.93 -12.53 -8.11
C ASN A 81 3.08 -13.09 -8.96
N ALA A 82 3.82 -12.24 -9.68
CA ALA A 82 4.97 -12.63 -10.49
C ALA A 82 6.30 -12.63 -9.70
N ALA A 83 6.28 -12.40 -8.39
CA ALA A 83 7.50 -12.27 -7.60
C ALA A 83 8.16 -13.64 -7.35
N ASP A 84 9.40 -13.78 -7.81
CA ASP A 84 10.30 -14.86 -7.42
C ASP A 84 10.69 -14.76 -5.94
N ALA A 85 11.25 -15.82 -5.36
CA ALA A 85 11.56 -15.91 -3.92
C ALA A 85 12.29 -14.68 -3.33
N GLY A 86 13.28 -14.13 -4.03
CA GLY A 86 14.02 -12.95 -3.59
C GLY A 86 13.21 -11.64 -3.63
N LYS A 87 12.30 -11.48 -4.59
CA LYS A 87 11.39 -10.32 -4.67
C LYS A 87 10.23 -10.46 -3.70
N LYS A 88 9.72 -11.69 -3.55
CA LYS A 88 8.65 -12.05 -2.62
C LYS A 88 8.97 -11.62 -1.20
N ALA A 89 10.17 -11.92 -0.70
CA ALA A 89 10.60 -11.49 0.64
C ALA A 89 10.59 -9.96 0.82
N LYS A 90 11.00 -9.20 -0.21
CA LYS A 90 10.98 -7.73 -0.17
C LYS A 90 9.55 -7.17 -0.19
N LEU A 91 8.68 -7.74 -1.01
CA LEU A 91 7.27 -7.32 -1.09
C LEU A 91 6.50 -7.71 0.17
N LEU A 92 6.81 -8.84 0.79
CA LEU A 92 6.31 -9.20 2.11
C LEU A 92 6.77 -8.19 3.16
N ALA A 93 8.05 -7.83 3.19
CA ALA A 93 8.55 -6.81 4.12
C ALA A 93 7.88 -5.43 3.88
N GLN A 94 7.59 -5.07 2.63
CA GLN A 94 6.84 -3.85 2.32
C GLN A 94 5.39 -3.94 2.83
N ARG A 95 4.73 -5.07 2.59
CA ARG A 95 3.35 -5.31 3.02
C ARG A 95 3.22 -5.33 4.54
N ASP A 96 4.11 -6.05 5.22
CA ASP A 96 4.06 -6.28 6.67
C ASP A 96 4.69 -5.12 7.46
N GLY A 97 5.44 -4.23 6.80
CA GLY A 97 5.99 -3.01 7.39
C GLY A 97 5.20 -1.78 7.00
N ALA A 98 5.51 -1.19 5.83
CA ALA A 98 4.94 0.07 5.39
C ALA A 98 3.42 0.02 5.19
N CYS A 99 2.88 -1.13 4.78
CA CYS A 99 1.44 -1.29 4.58
C CYS A 99 0.69 -1.76 5.84
N ALA A 100 1.38 -2.11 6.93
CA ALA A 100 0.73 -2.63 8.13
C ALA A 100 -0.26 -1.64 8.72
N ALA A 101 0.06 -0.33 8.70
CA ALA A 101 -0.83 0.72 9.17
C ALA A 101 -2.16 0.77 8.38
N TYR A 102 -2.11 0.52 7.06
CA TYR A 102 -3.31 0.49 6.23
C TYR A 102 -4.07 -0.85 6.38
N ILE A 103 -3.35 -1.97 6.49
CA ILE A 103 -3.94 -3.32 6.60
C ILE A 103 -4.60 -3.55 7.95
N ALA A 104 -4.05 -3.02 9.04
CA ALA A 104 -4.62 -3.13 10.39
C ALA A 104 -5.92 -2.30 10.57
N GLY A 105 -6.43 -1.70 9.51
CA GLY A 105 -7.72 -1.02 9.50
C GLY A 105 -7.63 0.49 9.68
N GLY A 106 -6.55 1.09 9.20
CA GLY A 106 -6.28 2.54 9.07
C GLY A 106 -7.34 3.43 9.72
N LYS A 107 -7.11 3.79 10.97
CA LYS A 107 -7.81 4.84 11.70
C LYS A 107 -6.79 5.81 12.26
#